data_AF-A0A089QTJ3-F1
#
_entry.id   AF-A0A089QTJ3-F1
#
_cell.length_a   1.000
_cell.length_b   1.000
_cell.length_c   1.000
_cell.angle_alpha   90.00
_cell.angle_beta   90.00
_cell.angle_gamma   90.00
#
_symmetry.space_group_name_H-M   'P 1'
#
loop_
_entity.id
_entity.type
_entity.pdbx_description
1 polymer ?
#
loop_
_entity_poly.entity_id
_entity_poly.type
_entity_poly.pdbx_seq_one_letter_code
_entity_poly.pdbx_strand_id
1 'polypeptide(L)' 'MEGGIYIEAKGLGVLIRKPLLATESPLTAADDLVHSEDKNRNFLFNSWKSKRINISN' A
#
# COMPACT_ATOMS: atom_id res chain seq x y z
N MET A 1 17.34 12.22 12.87
CA MET A 1 16.86 12.15 11.48
C MET A 1 15.88 11.00 11.43
N GLU A 2 14.57 11.27 11.39
CA GLU A 2 13.60 10.19 11.13
C GLU A 2 13.76 9.81 9.65
N GLY A 3 14.25 8.60 9.40
CA GLY A 3 14.32 8.03 8.06
C GLY A 3 12.92 7.64 7.57
N GLY A 4 12.75 7.57 6.25
CA GLY A 4 11.51 7.10 5.64
C GLY A 4 11.81 6.20 4.46
N ILE A 5 10.88 5.29 4.17
CA ILE A 5 10.91 4.50 2.94
C ILE A 5 9.86 5.05 1.99
N TYR A 6 10.27 5.19 0.74
CA TYR A 6 9.46 5.71 -0.36
C TYR A 6 9.60 4.76 -1.54
N ILE A 7 8.48 4.26 -2.04
CA ILE A 7 8.43 3.40 -3.22
C ILE A 7 7.55 4.07 -4.25
N GLU A 8 8.13 4.34 -5.41
CA GLU A 8 7.46 4.94 -6.56
C GLU A 8 7.40 3.92 -7.69
N ALA A 9 6.19 3.64 -8.18
CA ALA A 9 6.01 2.89 -9.42
C ALA A 9 6.03 3.87 -10.60
N LYS A 10 7.23 4.06 -11.17
CA LYS A 10 7.44 4.97 -12.31
C LYS A 10 6.53 4.61 -13.49
N GLY A 11 5.93 5.63 -14.10
CA GLY A 11 5.00 5.47 -15.22
C GLY A 11 3.56 5.10 -14.81
N LEU A 12 3.31 4.77 -13.54
CA LEU A 12 1.96 4.48 -13.02
C LEU A 12 1.42 5.59 -12.10
N GLY A 13 2.25 6.58 -11.73
CA GLY A 13 1.84 7.69 -10.86
C GLY A 13 1.49 7.24 -9.43
N VAL A 14 1.99 6.09 -8.99
CA VAL A 14 1.75 5.56 -7.64
C VAL A 14 2.98 5.79 -6.77
N LEU A 15 2.77 6.45 -5.64
CA LEU A 15 3.76 6.67 -4.60
C LEU A 15 3.21 6.18 -3.26
N ILE A 16 3.91 5.25 -2.62
CA ILE A 16 3.62 4.79 -1.26
C ILE A 16 4.80 5.08 -0.34
N ARG A 17 4.50 5.42 0.92
CA ARG A 17 5.52 5.77 1.90
C ARG A 17 5.15 5.27 3.29
N LYS A 18 6.17 4.94 4.08
CA LYS A 18 6.03 4.75 5.52
C LYS A 18 7.26 5.27 6.27
N PRO A 19 7.13 5.69 7.54
CA PRO A 19 8.28 5.95 8.39
C PRO A 19 9.13 4.68 8.52
N LEU A 20 10.45 4.84 8.57
CA LEU A 20 11.40 3.77 8.85
C LEU A 20 11.81 3.86 10.32
N LEU A 21 11.51 2.83 11.10
CA LEU A 21 11.93 2.77 12.50
C LEU A 21 13.43 2.47 12.58
N ALA A 22 14.09 2.98 13.63
CA ALA A 22 15.54 2.84 13.81
C ALA A 22 16.02 1.38 13.89
N THR A 23 15.14 0.45 14.27
CA THR A 23 15.42 -0.99 14.40
C THR A 23 15.07 -1.79 13.15
N GLU A 24 14.44 -1.18 12.15
CA GLU A 24 14.01 -1.88 10.93
C GLU A 24 15.11 -1.91 9.88
N SER A 25 15.20 -3.02 9.16
CA SER A 25 15.96 -3.09 7.91
C SER A 25 15.21 -2.33 6.82
N PRO A 26 15.86 -1.41 6.07
CA PRO A 26 15.21 -0.68 4.99
C PRO A 26 14.55 -1.57 3.93
N LEU A 27 15.20 -2.69 3.58
CA LEU A 27 14.68 -3.64 2.58
C LEU A 27 13.43 -4.35 3.09
N THR A 28 13.50 -4.94 4.29
CA THR A 28 12.35 -5.62 4.90
C THR A 28 11.17 -4.67 5.05
N ALA A 29 11.42 -3.44 5.50
CA ALA A 29 10.37 -2.45 5.65
C ALA A 29 9.78 -2.00 4.30
N ALA A 30 10.56 -2.01 3.21
CA ALA A 30 10.05 -1.77 1.86
C ALA A 30 9.16 -2.92 1.36
N ASP A 31 9.56 -4.17 1.59
CA ASP A 31 8.77 -5.35 1.24
C ASP A 31 7.42 -5.34 1.98
N ASP A 32 7.44 -5.04 3.28
CA ASP A 32 6.23 -4.90 4.09
C ASP A 32 5.31 -3.77 3.59
N LEU A 33 5.90 -2.65 3.15
CA LEU A 33 5.14 -1.54 2.57
C LEU A 33 4.41 -1.97 1.29
N VAL A 34 5.05 -2.73 0.40
CA VAL A 34 4.41 -3.27 -0.81
C VAL A 34 3.30 -4.26 -0.45
N HIS A 35 3.56 -5.19 0.46
CA HIS A 35 2.60 -6.22 0.87
C HIS A 35 1.35 -5.62 1.53
N SER A 36 1.55 -4.63 2.41
CA SER A 36 0.43 -3.94 3.07
C SER A 36 -0.44 -3.18 2.07
N GLU A 37 0.17 -2.52 1.08
CA GLU A 37 -0.57 -1.81 0.03
C GLU A 37 -1.35 -2.77 -0.88
N ASP A 38 -0.77 -3.93 -1.25
CA ASP A 38 -1.48 -4.95 -2.02
C ASP A 38 -2.75 -5.45 -1.30
N LYS A 39 -2.62 -5.77 0.00
CA LYS A 39 -3.76 -6.15 0.84
C LYS A 39 -4.83 -5.05 0.90
N ASN A 40 -4.41 -3.81 1.08
CA ASN A 40 -5.31 -2.65 1.13
C ASN A 40 -6.07 -2.49 -0.20
N ARG A 41 -5.38 -2.57 -1.34
CA ARG A 41 -6.00 -2.47 -2.67
C ARG A 41 -7.00 -3.60 -2.92
N ASN A 42 -6.64 -4.83 -2.56
CA ASN A 42 -7.53 -5.98 -2.68
C ASN A 42 -8.80 -5.80 -1.82
N PHE A 43 -8.66 -5.32 -0.58
CA PHE A 43 -9.79 -5.02 0.29
C PHE A 43 -10.70 -3.94 -0.30
N LEU A 44 -10.13 -2.81 -0.74
CA LEU A 44 -10.87 -1.69 -1.33
C LEU A 44 -11.59 -2.11 -2.62
N PHE A 45 -10.92 -2.88 -3.48
CA PHE A 45 -11.51 -3.41 -4.71
C PHE A 45 -12.72 -4.30 -4.40
N ASN A 46 -12.59 -5.23 -3.45
CA ASN A 46 -13.68 -6.11 -3.06
C ASN A 46 -14.84 -5.34 -2.42
N SER A 47 -14.55 -4.36 -1.57
CA SER A 47 -15.56 -3.48 -0.98
C SER A 47 -16.35 -2.71 -2.04
N TRP A 48 -15.64 -2.11 -3.00
CA TRP A 48 -16.27 -1.43 -4.13
C TRP A 48 -17.13 -2.36 -4.98
N LYS A 49 -16.62 -3.55 -5.32
CA LYS A 49 -17.33 -4.57 -6.08
C LYS A 49 -18.64 -4.98 -5.39
N SER A 50 -18.58 -5.27 -4.09
CA SER A 50 -19.76 -5.65 -3.29
C SER A 50 -20.79 -4.52 -3.21
N LYS A 51 -20.34 -3.27 -3.02
CA LYS A 51 -21.24 -2.10 -3.02
C LYS A 51 -21.98 -1.96 -4.35
N ARG A 52 -21.32 -2.25 -5.48
CA ARG A 52 -21.94 -2.17 -6.80
C ARG A 52 -23.03 -3.21 -6.98
N ILE A 53 -22.80 -4.45 -6.54
CA ILE A 53 -23.79 -5.54 -6.60
C ILE A 53 -25.04 -5.17 -5.80
N ASN A 54 -24.87 -4.58 -4.61
CA ASN A 54 -25.98 -4.17 -3.74
C ASN A 54 -26.80 -2.99 -4.27
N ILE A 55 -26.28 -2.20 -5.20
CA ILE A 55 -27.01 -1.07 -5.83
C ILE A 55 -27.87 -1.54 -7.02
N SER A 56 -27.52 -2.70 -7.59
CA SER A 56 -28.19 -3.30 -8.75
C SER A 56 -29.28 -4.32 -8.41
N ASN A 57 -29.57 -4.53 -7.11
CA ASN A 57 -30.68 -5.34 -6.59
C ASN A 57 -31.73 -4.43 -5.96
#